data_AF-A0A2X3BYC5-F1
#
_entry.id   AF-A0A2X3BYC5-F1
#
_cell.length_a   1.000
_cell.length_b   1.000
_cell.length_c   1.000
_cell.angle_alpha   90.00
_cell.angle_beta   90.00
_cell.angle_gamma   90.00
#
_symmetry.space_group_name_H-M   'P 1'
#
loop_
_entity.id
_entity.type
_entity.pdbx_description
1 polymer ?
#
loop_
_entity_poly.entity_id
_entity_poly.type
_entity_poly.pdbx_seq_one_letter_code
_entity_poly.pdbx_strand_id
1 'polypeptide(L)'
;MIEKICEVIDGEYVCDIDISVEEWKILLRDKKVFDDKSIAALKKWFIEPDHSCTCFDIGKKYDLHSMSANGVINGLGGRVQKQLGRFEVKGVGKIASGTKFITVMKSREIKGNPKRNLWTIREELVQAIKELDFFSTNESSSIDFYSDNDLITALEESNHFDVTQTFEYSEKAKPKKAAIEVKNGLSYPRSKICFKKCA
;
A
#
# COMPACT_ATOMS: atom_id res chain seq x y z
N MET A 1 2.89 3.59 31.14
CA MET A 1 2.83 3.85 29.69
C MET A 1 2.65 5.35 29.51
N ILE A 2 3.53 6.02 28.77
CA ILE A 2 3.49 7.48 28.59
C ILE A 2 2.49 7.81 27.48
N GLU A 3 1.54 8.70 27.74
CA GLU A 3 0.60 9.15 26.70
C GLU A 3 1.25 10.25 25.86
N LYS A 4 1.32 10.03 24.55
CA LYS A 4 1.79 11.02 23.58
C LYS A 4 0.59 11.56 22.81
N ILE A 5 0.33 12.84 22.99
CA ILE A 5 -0.80 13.51 22.36
C ILE A 5 -0.41 13.88 20.93
N CYS A 6 -1.25 13.50 19.98
CA CYS A 6 -1.16 13.92 18.60
C CYS A 6 -2.24 14.98 18.35
N GLU A 7 -1.82 16.15 17.89
CA GLU A 7 -2.67 17.29 17.58
C GLU A 7 -2.46 17.74 16.14
N VAL A 8 -3.45 18.43 15.57
CA VAL A 8 -3.31 19.07 14.26
C VAL A 8 -3.17 20.57 14.47
N ILE A 9 -1.98 21.10 14.21
CA ILE A 9 -1.66 22.53 14.30
C ILE A 9 -1.39 23.02 12.87
N ASP A 10 -2.19 23.98 12.39
CA ASP A 10 -2.11 24.53 11.03
C ASP A 10 -2.11 23.48 9.89
N GLY A 11 -2.79 22.35 10.11
CA GLY A 11 -2.86 21.23 9.17
C GLY A 11 -1.70 20.23 9.30
N GLU A 12 -0.72 20.47 10.17
CA GLU A 12 0.36 19.54 10.46
C GLU A 12 0.04 18.68 11.67
N TYR A 13 0.25 17.37 11.54
CA TYR A 13 0.10 16.43 12.65
C TYR A 13 1.37 16.49 13.51
N VAL A 14 1.24 17.06 14.70
CA VAL A 14 2.35 17.22 15.65
C VAL A 14 2.19 16.21 16.76
N CYS A 15 3.21 15.36 16.93
CA CYS A 15 3.32 14.43 18.04
C CYS A 15 4.79 14.21 18.37
N ASP A 16 5.14 14.44 19.65
CA ASP A 16 6.48 14.23 20.17
C ASP A 16 6.75 12.73 20.34
N ILE A 17 7.51 12.17 19.40
CA ILE A 17 7.85 10.75 19.37
C ILE A 17 9.36 10.65 19.43
N ASP A 18 9.83 10.28 20.61
CA ASP A 18 11.22 10.02 20.87
C ASP A 18 11.52 8.57 20.52
N ILE A 19 12.06 8.33 19.32
CA ILE A 19 12.63 7.06 18.88
C ILE A 19 13.96 7.39 18.20
N SER A 20 15.06 6.92 18.78
CA SER A 20 16.39 7.17 18.26
C SER A 20 16.68 6.37 16.98
N VAL A 21 17.71 6.78 16.25
CA VAL A 21 18.22 6.08 15.06
C VAL A 21 18.58 4.62 15.39
N GLU A 22 19.27 4.38 16.51
CA GLU A 22 19.65 3.02 16.93
C GLU A 22 18.44 2.14 17.24
N GLU A 23 17.41 2.69 17.86
CA GLU A 23 16.16 1.97 18.09
C GLU A 23 15.46 1.62 16.78
N TRP A 24 15.44 2.54 15.81
CA TRP A 24 14.94 2.25 14.47
C TRP A 24 15.72 1.13 13.79
N LYS A 25 17.06 1.09 13.93
CA LYS A 25 17.86 -0.01 13.38
C LYS A 25 17.49 -1.36 13.97
N ILE A 26 17.24 -1.42 15.28
CA ILE A 26 16.79 -2.64 15.96
C ILE A 26 15.41 -3.05 15.43
N LEU A 27 14.47 -2.11 15.33
CA LEU A 27 13.12 -2.37 14.84
C LEU A 27 13.11 -2.83 13.36
N LEU A 28 13.92 -2.20 12.50
CA LEU A 28 14.04 -2.56 11.08
C LEU A 28 14.50 -4.01 10.86
N ARG A 29 15.28 -4.56 11.80
CA ARG A 29 15.74 -5.96 11.76
C ARG A 29 14.69 -6.95 12.30
N ASP A 30 13.68 -6.47 13.02
CA ASP A 30 12.61 -7.32 13.58
C ASP A 30 11.47 -7.52 12.56
N LYS A 31 11.46 -8.69 11.93
CA LYS A 31 10.41 -9.11 10.97
C LYS A 31 9.00 -9.15 11.55
N LYS A 32 8.84 -9.20 12.89
CA LYS A 32 7.52 -9.12 13.53
C LYS A 32 6.97 -7.70 13.51
N VAL A 33 7.84 -6.70 13.46
CA VAL A 33 7.48 -5.28 13.38
C VAL A 33 7.41 -4.83 11.93
N PHE A 34 8.50 -5.04 11.19
CA PHE A 34 8.64 -4.73 9.77
C PHE A 34 8.45 -6.01 8.94
N ASP A 35 7.20 -6.30 8.61
CA ASP A 35 6.86 -7.37 7.66
C ASP A 35 7.12 -6.95 6.20
N ASP A 36 7.18 -7.92 5.30
CA ASP A 36 7.49 -7.68 3.87
C ASP A 36 6.53 -6.68 3.24
N LYS A 37 5.26 -6.68 3.65
CA LYS A 37 4.24 -5.74 3.16
C LYS A 37 4.55 -4.30 3.58
N SER A 38 4.97 -4.10 4.83
CA SER A 38 5.29 -2.78 5.36
C SER A 38 6.62 -2.27 4.84
N ILE A 39 7.60 -3.15 4.65
CA ILE A 39 8.87 -2.83 3.99
C ILE A 39 8.61 -2.40 2.55
N ALA A 40 7.83 -3.18 1.79
CA ALA A 40 7.49 -2.85 0.40
C ALA A 40 6.69 -1.54 0.31
N ALA A 41 5.78 -1.27 1.26
CA ALA A 41 5.08 -0.01 1.34
C ALA A 41 6.06 1.14 1.64
N LEU A 42 6.87 1.03 2.69
CA LEU A 42 7.81 2.08 3.11
C LEU A 42 8.82 2.41 2.01
N LYS A 43 9.31 1.41 1.27
CA LYS A 43 10.21 1.60 0.12
C LYS A 43 9.63 2.57 -0.91
N LYS A 44 8.31 2.56 -1.12
CA LYS A 44 7.65 3.47 -2.07
C LYS A 44 7.77 4.92 -1.66
N TRP A 45 7.66 5.26 -0.38
CA TRP A 45 7.93 6.64 0.08
C TRP A 45 9.42 6.95 0.10
N PHE A 46 10.26 5.96 0.42
CA PHE A 46 11.70 6.17 0.50
C PHE A 46 12.34 6.59 -0.82
N ILE A 47 11.82 6.12 -1.96
CA ILE A 47 12.35 6.51 -3.28
C ILE A 47 11.81 7.85 -3.79
N GLU A 48 10.77 8.41 -3.18
CA GLU A 48 10.19 9.69 -3.59
C GLU A 48 11.08 10.85 -3.13
N PRO A 49 11.04 12.00 -3.83
CA PRO A 49 11.75 13.19 -3.40
C PRO A 49 11.38 13.58 -1.97
N ASP A 50 12.40 13.95 -1.20
CA ASP A 50 12.31 14.28 0.23
C ASP A 50 11.70 13.18 1.11
N HIS A 51 11.67 11.94 0.61
CA HIS A 51 11.01 10.80 1.25
C HIS A 51 9.54 11.10 1.59
N SER A 52 8.88 11.89 0.73
CA SER A 52 7.55 12.45 0.96
C SER A 52 6.62 12.21 -0.23
N CYS A 53 5.38 11.80 0.04
CA CYS A 53 4.37 11.61 -0.99
C CYS A 53 2.96 11.53 -0.40
N THR A 54 1.93 11.81 -1.22
CA THR A 54 0.54 11.59 -0.80
C THR A 54 0.13 10.13 -1.03
N CYS A 55 -0.77 9.59 -0.20
CA CYS A 55 -1.31 8.24 -0.43
C CYS A 55 -2.03 8.11 -1.78
N PHE A 56 -2.53 9.22 -2.33
CA PHE A 56 -3.17 9.24 -3.65
C PHE A 56 -2.14 9.05 -4.77
N ASP A 57 -1.03 9.77 -4.72
CA ASP A 57 0.00 9.70 -5.76
C ASP A 57 0.72 8.36 -5.74
N ILE A 58 1.02 7.82 -4.55
CA ILE A 58 1.50 6.43 -4.40
C ILE A 58 0.47 5.43 -4.94
N GLY A 59 -0.81 5.61 -4.63
CA GLY A 59 -1.87 4.77 -5.17
C GLY A 59 -1.88 4.77 -6.69
N LYS A 60 -1.81 5.95 -7.31
CA LYS A 60 -1.78 6.12 -8.76
C LYS A 60 -0.52 5.52 -9.39
N LYS A 61 0.66 5.73 -8.79
CA LYS A 61 1.96 5.28 -9.32
C LYS A 61 2.11 3.77 -9.33
N TYR A 62 1.50 3.08 -8.37
CA TYR A 62 1.64 1.63 -8.20
C TYR A 62 0.36 0.83 -8.49
N ASP A 63 -0.64 1.45 -9.12
CA ASP A 63 -1.97 0.87 -9.37
C ASP A 63 -2.62 0.26 -8.12
N LEU A 64 -2.56 1.00 -7.02
CA LEU A 64 -3.12 0.63 -5.73
C LEU A 64 -4.20 1.61 -5.29
N HIS A 65 -5.19 1.08 -4.57
CA HIS A 65 -6.15 1.92 -3.89
C HIS A 65 -5.45 2.75 -2.80
N SER A 66 -5.70 4.06 -2.74
CA SER A 66 -5.06 5.00 -1.80
C SER A 66 -5.19 4.58 -0.33
N MET A 67 -6.31 3.93 0.04
CA MET A 67 -6.55 3.42 1.40
C MET A 67 -5.66 2.22 1.78
N SER A 68 -5.13 1.47 0.82
CA SER A 68 -4.28 0.30 1.07
C SER A 68 -2.96 0.73 1.74
N ALA A 69 -2.34 1.77 1.19
CA ALA A 69 -1.15 2.40 1.73
C ALA A 69 -1.35 2.90 3.18
N ASN A 70 -2.44 3.61 3.44
CA ASN A 70 -2.78 4.11 4.77
C ASN A 70 -2.93 2.98 5.80
N GLY A 71 -3.65 1.91 5.45
CA GLY A 71 -3.85 0.76 6.34
C GLY A 71 -2.54 0.08 6.73
N VAL A 72 -1.63 -0.12 5.77
CA VAL A 72 -0.32 -0.77 6.02
C VAL A 72 0.54 0.08 6.95
N ILE A 73 0.70 1.39 6.68
CA ILE A 73 1.52 2.27 7.52
C ILE A 73 0.92 2.46 8.91
N ASN A 74 -0.41 2.58 9.02
CA ASN A 74 -1.07 2.68 10.32
C ASN A 74 -0.90 1.40 11.16
N GLY A 75 -0.98 0.23 10.51
CA GLY A 75 -0.68 -1.06 11.12
C GLY A 75 0.77 -1.17 11.60
N LEU A 76 1.73 -0.72 10.77
CA LEU A 76 3.14 -0.66 11.12
C LEU A 76 3.37 0.22 12.36
N GLY A 77 2.80 1.42 12.41
CA GLY A 77 2.91 2.31 13.56
C GLY A 77 2.36 1.69 14.85
N GLY A 78 1.28 0.90 14.75
CA GLY A 78 0.75 0.12 15.86
C GLY A 78 1.68 -0.99 16.35
N ARG A 79 2.39 -1.67 15.45
CA ARG A 79 3.39 -2.69 15.82
C ARG A 79 4.64 -2.09 16.45
N VAL A 80 5.13 -0.97 15.92
CA VAL A 80 6.26 -0.21 16.51
C VAL A 80 5.93 0.21 17.94
N GLN A 81 4.75 0.81 18.15
CA GLN A 81 4.29 1.23 19.47
C GLN A 81 4.21 0.03 20.45
N LYS A 82 3.66 -1.10 19.99
CA LYS A 82 3.55 -2.32 20.79
C LYS A 82 4.91 -2.90 21.16
N GLN A 83 5.88 -2.89 20.24
CA GLN A 83 7.21 -3.42 20.47
C GLN A 83 7.99 -2.58 21.48
N LEU A 84 7.91 -1.25 21.37
CA LEU A 84 8.60 -0.35 22.29
C LEU A 84 7.95 -0.33 23.68
N GLY A 85 6.62 -0.49 23.77
CA GLY A 85 5.87 -0.63 25.03
C GLY A 85 5.93 0.57 25.98
N ARG A 86 6.68 1.64 25.64
CA ARG A 86 6.93 2.79 26.53
C ARG A 86 5.93 3.93 26.37
N PHE A 87 5.32 4.08 25.20
CA PHE A 87 4.35 5.14 24.92
C PHE A 87 3.10 4.65 24.16
N GLU A 88 2.03 5.43 24.26
CA GLU A 88 0.81 5.27 23.46
C GLU A 88 0.41 6.61 22.82
N VAL A 89 0.21 6.60 21.51
CA VAL A 89 -0.27 7.77 20.77
C VAL A 89 -1.78 7.88 20.92
N LYS A 90 -2.25 9.04 21.42
CA LYS A 90 -3.67 9.41 21.45
C LYS A 90 -3.91 10.62 20.57
N GLY A 91 -4.80 10.48 19.59
CA GLY A 91 -5.27 11.61 18.79
C GLY A 91 -6.26 12.47 19.57
N VAL A 92 -6.08 13.78 19.53
CA VAL A 92 -7.01 14.76 20.11
C VAL A 92 -7.71 15.53 18.98
N GLY A 93 -8.98 15.90 19.20
CA GLY A 93 -9.78 16.66 18.23
C GLY A 93 -10.40 15.79 17.13
N LYS A 94 -10.15 16.13 15.86
CA LYS A 94 -10.71 15.44 14.68
C LYS A 94 -9.93 14.19 14.26
N ILE A 95 -8.92 13.79 15.04
CA ILE A 95 -8.09 12.63 14.74
C ILE A 95 -8.81 11.37 15.26
N ALA A 96 -8.86 10.32 14.44
CA ALA A 96 -9.41 9.05 14.88
C ALA A 96 -8.54 8.45 15.99
N SER A 97 -9.16 7.88 17.01
CA SER A 97 -8.47 7.22 18.14
C SER A 97 -7.52 6.09 17.71
N GLY A 98 -7.70 5.54 16.50
CA GLY A 98 -6.85 4.50 15.91
C GLY A 98 -5.67 5.01 15.06
N THR A 99 -5.39 6.31 15.04
CA THR A 99 -4.32 6.91 14.24
C THR A 99 -2.95 6.68 14.87
N LYS A 100 -2.20 5.71 14.32
CA LYS A 100 -0.87 5.27 14.78
C LYS A 100 0.22 5.47 13.73
N PHE A 101 -0.13 5.85 12.50
CA PHE A 101 0.86 6.12 11.44
C PHE A 101 1.88 7.19 11.83
N ILE A 102 1.50 8.12 12.72
CA ILE A 102 2.33 9.24 13.18
C ILE A 102 3.63 8.77 13.86
N THR A 103 3.64 7.52 14.35
CA THR A 103 4.83 6.84 14.89
C THR A 103 5.92 6.65 13.86
N VAL A 104 5.57 6.46 12.58
CA VAL A 104 6.51 6.14 11.49
C VAL A 104 6.69 7.32 10.54
N MET A 105 5.62 8.09 10.30
CA MET A 105 5.60 9.17 9.31
C MET A 105 5.05 10.46 9.91
N LYS A 106 5.61 11.60 9.52
CA LYS A 106 5.03 12.93 9.70
C LYS A 106 3.94 13.14 8.65
N SER A 107 2.89 13.91 8.95
CA SER A 107 1.81 14.19 8.01
C SER A 107 1.44 15.67 8.02
N ARG A 108 1.25 16.26 6.85
CA ARG A 108 0.79 17.64 6.66
C ARG A 108 -0.35 17.69 5.66
N GLU A 109 -1.44 18.38 6.01
CA GLU A 109 -2.56 18.63 5.12
C GLU A 109 -2.13 19.64 4.03
N ILE A 110 -2.23 19.21 2.77
CA ILE A 110 -2.02 20.09 1.62
C ILE A 110 -3.34 20.76 1.27
N LYS A 111 -3.29 22.08 1.07
CA LYS A 111 -4.41 22.86 0.55
C LYS A 111 -4.68 22.44 -0.90
N GLY A 112 -5.79 21.73 -1.12
CA GLY A 112 -6.22 21.25 -2.43
C GLY A 112 -7.65 20.72 -2.39
N ASN A 113 -8.28 20.57 -3.57
CA ASN A 113 -9.59 19.92 -3.72
C ASN A 113 -9.44 18.68 -4.62
N PRO A 114 -9.57 17.45 -4.09
CA PRO A 114 -9.85 17.09 -2.71
C PRO A 114 -8.67 17.36 -1.77
N LYS A 115 -8.96 17.56 -0.47
CA LYS A 115 -7.95 17.67 0.58
C LYS A 115 -7.13 16.38 0.65
N ARG A 116 -5.81 16.51 0.68
CA ARG A 116 -4.88 15.38 0.74
C ARG A 116 -3.83 15.65 1.81
N ASN A 117 -3.36 14.57 2.43
CA ASN A 117 -2.25 14.65 3.37
C ASN A 117 -0.97 14.23 2.65
N LEU A 118 0.09 15.03 2.81
CA LEU A 118 1.46 14.68 2.49
C LEU A 118 2.03 13.88 3.64
N TRP A 119 2.61 12.72 3.34
CA TRP A 119 3.21 11.84 4.32
C TRP A 119 4.70 11.81 4.08
N THR A 120 5.48 12.06 5.13
CA THR A 120 6.94 12.13 5.07
C THR A 120 7.52 11.15 6.08
N ILE A 121 8.48 10.33 5.68
CA ILE A 121 9.16 9.42 6.61
C ILE A 121 9.92 10.24 7.67
N ARG A 122 9.89 9.80 8.93
CA ARG A 122 10.68 10.43 10.00
C ARG A 122 12.18 10.38 9.68
N GLU A 123 12.88 11.47 9.96
CA GLU A 123 14.30 11.66 9.60
C GLU A 123 15.20 10.61 10.26
N GLU A 124 14.90 10.24 11.51
CA GLU A 124 15.64 9.23 12.27
C GLU A 124 15.49 7.85 11.64
N LEU A 125 14.31 7.55 11.10
CA LEU A 125 14.04 6.30 10.38
C LEU A 125 14.72 6.31 9.01
N VAL A 126 14.67 7.43 8.27
CA VAL A 126 15.41 7.58 7.01
C VAL A 126 16.91 7.36 7.23
N GLN A 127 17.46 7.95 8.29
CA GLN A 127 18.87 7.79 8.66
C GLN A 127 19.18 6.33 8.99
N ALA A 128 18.36 5.66 9.79
CA ALA A 128 18.55 4.25 10.12
C ALA A 128 18.53 3.35 8.87
N ILE A 129 17.64 3.62 7.92
CA ILE A 129 17.55 2.89 6.64
C ILE A 129 18.82 3.08 5.81
N LYS A 130 19.33 4.32 5.72
CA LYS A 130 20.56 4.66 4.99
C LYS A 130 21.79 4.02 5.62
N GLU A 131 21.92 4.07 6.94
CA GLU A 131 23.06 3.51 7.67
C GLU A 131 23.09 1.97 7.63
N LEU A 132 21.92 1.32 7.54
CA LEU A 132 21.81 -0.12 7.39
C LEU A 132 21.91 -0.60 5.94
N ASP A 133 21.94 0.31 4.98
CA ASP A 133 21.84 -0.01 3.54
C ASP A 133 20.63 -0.93 3.24
N PHE A 134 19.53 -0.70 3.97
CA PHE A 134 18.46 -1.68 4.17
C PHE A 134 17.69 -2.04 2.88
N PHE A 135 17.61 -1.09 1.95
CA PHE A 135 16.94 -1.32 0.66
C PHE A 135 17.87 -1.70 -0.47
N SER A 136 19.18 -1.58 -0.27
CA SER A 136 20.21 -1.82 -1.28
C SER A 136 20.53 -3.30 -1.42
N THR A 137 20.18 -4.11 -0.42
CA THR A 137 20.42 -5.57 -0.41
C THR A 137 19.43 -6.38 -1.26
N ASN A 138 18.64 -5.77 -2.16
CA ASN A 138 17.77 -6.51 -3.08
C ASN A 138 17.62 -5.83 -4.45
N GLU A 139 18.63 -6.00 -5.31
CA GLU A 139 18.43 -6.20 -6.75
C GLU A 139 18.32 -7.70 -7.10
N SER A 140 17.59 -8.51 -6.32
CA SER A 140 17.41 -9.94 -6.64
C SER A 140 16.10 -10.54 -6.11
N SER A 141 15.00 -9.79 -6.17
CA SER A 141 13.67 -10.41 -6.14
C SER A 141 12.68 -9.70 -7.08
N SER A 142 12.71 -10.15 -8.33
CA SER A 142 11.55 -10.30 -9.23
C SER A 142 10.52 -9.15 -9.25
N ILE A 143 10.92 -8.00 -9.77
CA ILE A 143 10.05 -7.35 -10.75
C ILE A 143 10.73 -7.65 -12.08
N ASP A 144 10.19 -8.64 -12.79
CA ASP A 144 10.52 -8.88 -14.19
C ASP A 144 9.97 -7.68 -14.98
N PHE A 145 10.75 -6.59 -15.00
CA PHE A 145 10.74 -5.73 -16.16
C PHE A 145 11.32 -6.60 -17.26
N TYR A 146 10.44 -7.28 -18.01
CA TYR A 146 10.84 -7.75 -19.32
C TYR A 146 11.42 -6.52 -20.03
N SER A 147 12.66 -6.63 -20.47
CA SER A 147 13.20 -5.67 -21.43
C SER A 147 12.25 -5.66 -22.61
N ASP A 148 11.98 -4.49 -23.23
CA ASP A 148 11.12 -4.42 -24.42
C ASP A 148 11.55 -5.44 -25.49
N ASN A 149 12.85 -5.77 -25.52
CA ASN A 149 13.43 -6.81 -26.39
C ASN A 149 13.00 -8.24 -26.02
N ASP A 150 12.82 -8.55 -24.74
CA ASP A 150 12.39 -9.88 -24.29
C ASP A 150 10.90 -10.12 -24.60
N LEU A 151 10.07 -9.06 -24.54
CA LEU A 151 8.67 -9.11 -24.98
C LEU A 151 8.55 -9.30 -26.49
N ILE A 152 9.38 -8.61 -27.27
CA ILE A 152 9.42 -8.76 -28.73
C ILE A 152 9.80 -10.20 -29.10
N THR A 153 10.82 -10.75 -28.44
CA THR A 153 11.26 -12.13 -28.68
C THR A 153 10.17 -13.16 -28.34
N ALA A 154 9.48 -13.00 -27.20
CA ALA A 154 8.37 -13.89 -26.82
C ALA A 154 7.16 -13.78 -27.76
N LEU A 155 6.89 -12.58 -28.31
CA LEU A 155 5.85 -12.38 -29.32
C LEU A 155 6.24 -13.04 -30.65
N GLU A 156 7.49 -12.93 -31.07
CA GLU A 156 8.02 -13.58 -32.28
C GLU A 156 7.97 -15.11 -32.18
N GLU A 157 8.30 -15.69 -31.01
CA GLU A 157 8.19 -17.14 -30.75
C GLU A 157 6.73 -17.63 -30.73
N SER A 158 5.78 -16.79 -30.32
CA SER A 158 4.35 -17.13 -30.28
C SER A 158 3.61 -16.97 -31.62
N ASN A 159 4.22 -16.29 -32.60
CA ASN A 159 3.63 -16.03 -33.92
C ASN A 159 3.80 -17.20 -34.90
N HIS A 160 3.72 -18.43 -34.42
CA HIS A 160 3.38 -19.57 -35.26
C HIS A 160 1.86 -19.68 -35.38
N PHE A 161 1.22 -18.68 -35.99
CA PHE A 161 -0.18 -18.77 -36.39
C PHE A 161 -0.25 -19.65 -37.65
N ASP A 162 -0.39 -20.95 -37.43
CA ASP A 162 -0.87 -21.85 -38.48
C ASP A 162 -2.37 -21.58 -38.68
N VAL A 163 -2.67 -21.00 -39.84
CA VAL A 163 -3.91 -21.01 -40.62
C VAL A 163 -5.22 -21.32 -39.83
N THR A 164 -6.04 -20.28 -39.65
CA THR A 164 -7.50 -20.32 -39.45
C THR A 164 -8.05 -21.37 -38.48
N GLN A 165 -7.92 -21.16 -37.17
CA GLN A 165 -8.86 -21.76 -36.22
C GLN A 165 -10.13 -20.90 -36.13
N THR A 166 -11.10 -21.22 -36.98
CA THR A 166 -12.47 -20.70 -36.85
C THR A 166 -13.08 -21.34 -35.61
N PHE A 167 -13.28 -20.55 -34.55
CA PHE A 167 -13.93 -21.02 -33.33
C PHE A 167 -15.43 -21.21 -33.57
N GLU A 168 -15.87 -22.45 -33.76
CA GLU A 168 -17.29 -22.80 -33.83
C GLU A 168 -17.83 -23.22 -32.45
N TYR A 169 -18.87 -22.52 -32.01
CA TYR A 169 -19.60 -22.82 -30.77
C TYR A 169 -20.64 -23.90 -31.03
N SER A 170 -20.41 -25.12 -30.54
CA SER A 170 -21.25 -26.30 -30.81
C SER A 170 -22.39 -26.51 -29.81
N GLU A 171 -22.52 -25.65 -28.78
CA GLU A 171 -23.53 -25.81 -27.74
C GLU A 171 -24.79 -24.96 -27.98
N LYS A 172 -25.94 -25.45 -27.51
CA LYS A 172 -27.19 -24.68 -27.52
C LYS A 172 -27.06 -23.50 -26.55
N ALA A 173 -27.17 -22.27 -27.07
CA ALA A 173 -27.15 -21.06 -26.27
C ALA A 173 -28.20 -21.14 -25.14
N LYS A 174 -27.77 -20.90 -23.90
CA LYS A 174 -28.67 -20.86 -22.74
C LYS A 174 -29.72 -19.76 -22.95
N PRO A 175 -30.99 -20.00 -22.61
CA PRO A 175 -32.02 -18.97 -22.74
C PRO A 175 -31.67 -17.77 -21.86
N LYS A 176 -31.77 -16.56 -22.45
CA LYS A 176 -31.54 -15.30 -21.73
C LYS A 176 -32.53 -15.19 -20.58
N LYS A 177 -32.04 -15.04 -19.35
CA LYS A 177 -32.90 -14.76 -18.20
C LYS A 177 -33.48 -13.35 -18.34
N ALA A 178 -34.79 -13.20 -18.13
CA ALA A 178 -35.44 -11.90 -18.14
C ALA A 178 -34.88 -11.01 -17.02
N ALA A 179 -34.75 -9.72 -17.31
CA ALA A 179 -34.34 -8.73 -16.32
C ALA A 179 -35.43 -8.58 -15.25
N ILE A 180 -35.03 -8.40 -14.00
CA ILE A 180 -35.93 -8.11 -12.90
C ILE A 180 -35.84 -6.61 -12.65
N GLU A 181 -36.98 -5.91 -12.67
CA GLU A 181 -37.05 -4.49 -12.30
C GLU A 181 -36.87 -4.33 -10.79
N VAL A 182 -35.91 -3.49 -10.41
CA VAL A 182 -35.67 -3.10 -9.03
C VAL A 182 -35.79 -1.58 -8.96
N LYS A 183 -36.22 -1.02 -7.83
CA LYS A 183 -36.34 0.44 -7.67
C LYS A 183 -34.97 1.09 -7.96
N ASN A 184 -34.89 1.76 -9.11
CA ASN A 184 -33.74 2.44 -9.74
C ASN A 184 -32.92 1.65 -10.78
N GLY A 185 -33.43 0.55 -11.36
CA GLY A 185 -32.87 -0.02 -12.59
C GLY A 185 -33.19 -1.50 -12.84
N LEU A 186 -32.82 -1.98 -14.03
CA LEU A 186 -32.91 -3.40 -14.41
C LEU A 186 -31.74 -4.17 -13.80
N SER A 187 -32.01 -5.24 -13.06
CA SER A 187 -30.98 -6.15 -12.55
C SER A 187 -31.07 -7.53 -13.19
N TYR A 188 -29.93 -8.08 -13.61
CA TYR A 188 -29.82 -9.46 -14.07
C TYR A 188 -29.32 -10.34 -12.93
N PRO A 189 -30.00 -11.46 -12.63
CA PRO A 189 -29.57 -12.34 -11.54
C PRO A 189 -28.21 -12.99 -11.86
N ARG A 190 -27.16 -12.57 -11.16
CA ARG A 190 -25.83 -13.21 -11.22
C ARG A 190 -25.87 -14.55 -10.48
N SER A 191 -25.39 -15.60 -11.13
CA SER A 191 -25.15 -16.89 -10.47
C SER A 191 -24.05 -16.74 -9.43
N LYS A 192 -24.41 -16.72 -8.14
CA LYS A 192 -23.45 -17.03 -7.07
C LYS A 192 -23.15 -18.52 -7.17
N ILE A 193 -21.92 -18.89 -7.52
CA ILE A 193 -21.16 -20.09 -7.10
C ILE A 193 -19.99 -20.24 -8.09
N CYS A 194 -18.77 -19.96 -7.60
CA CYS A 194 -17.54 -20.63 -8.05
C CYS A 194 -16.66 -20.80 -6.80
N PHE A 195 -16.94 -21.82 -5.99
CA PHE A 195 -15.93 -22.38 -5.10
C PHE A 195 -15.03 -23.28 -5.95
N LYS A 196 -13.81 -22.85 -6.26
CA LYS A 196 -12.75 -23.79 -6.67
C LYS A 196 -12.16 -24.39 -5.39
N LYS A 197 -12.52 -25.64 -5.09
CA LYS A 197 -11.66 -26.54 -4.30
C LYS A 197 -10.70 -27.18 -5.29
N CYS A 198 -9.40 -26.95 -5.13
CA CYS A 198 -8.38 -27.80 -5.75
C CYS A 198 -8.03 -28.89 -4.72
N ALA A 199 -8.16 -30.14 -5.16
CA ALA A 199 -7.60 -31.31 -4.50
C ALA A 199 -6.16 -31.50 -4.98
#